data_AF-A0A023G5E5-F1
#
_entry.id   AF-A0A023G5E5-F1
#
_cell.length_a   1.000
_cell.length_b   1.000
_cell.length_c   1.000
_cell.angle_alpha   90.00
_cell.angle_beta   90.00
_cell.angle_gamma   90.00
#
_symmetry.space_group_name_H-M   'P 1'
#
loop_
_entity.id
_entity.type
_entity.pdbx_description
1 polymer ?
#
loop_
_entity_poly.entity_id
_entity_poly.type
_entity_poly.pdbx_seq_one_letter_code
_entity_poly.pdbx_strand_id
1 'polypeptide(L)'
;MHIVLRNWSVYVFLLTNLFLKCTTEDAQSPGEKLLSFKPVVKYLLSKESNAFLGMNGECSTIEVVSGTELPYVAFVDSFYSSQWHTHTYAVTLSSSTGPKPIDIITFDAHDDGSPSVPWEPARSFRLEIANSSQCFVLASTYSLVKECYLFNKLEEEKDNARCPTQTDSNARCPKKPSKNAKSLKQKMTFVWLGFNL
;
A
#
# COMPACT_ATOMS: atom_id res chain seq x y z
N MET A 1 -40.25 62.14 -16.51
CA MET A 1 -39.96 61.15 -15.46
C MET A 1 -40.00 59.76 -16.10
N HIS A 2 -38.85 59.29 -16.60
CA HIS A 2 -38.71 57.95 -17.18
C HIS A 2 -37.65 57.19 -16.40
N ILE A 3 -38.09 56.13 -15.71
CA ILE A 3 -37.26 55.21 -14.94
C ILE A 3 -36.69 54.20 -15.92
N VAL A 4 -35.37 54.22 -16.13
CA VAL A 4 -34.64 53.18 -16.86
C VAL A 4 -34.10 52.17 -15.85
N LEU A 5 -34.86 51.11 -15.61
CA LEU A 5 -34.42 49.92 -14.90
C LEU A 5 -34.12 48.83 -15.93
N ARG A 6 -32.85 48.64 -16.30
CA ARG A 6 -32.39 47.44 -17.02
C ARG A 6 -30.87 47.32 -16.91
N ASN A 7 -30.38 46.73 -15.83
CA ASN A 7 -29.00 46.21 -15.78
C ASN A 7 -28.74 45.27 -14.59
N TRP A 8 -29.55 44.22 -14.43
CA TRP A 8 -29.38 43.24 -13.35
C TRP A 8 -29.27 41.79 -13.84
N SER A 9 -28.94 41.57 -15.12
CA SER A 9 -28.86 40.21 -15.70
C SER A 9 -27.45 39.70 -15.95
N VAL A 10 -26.40 40.50 -15.74
CA VAL A 10 -25.01 40.09 -16.05
C VAL A 10 -24.26 39.61 -14.79
N TYR A 11 -24.69 40.01 -13.59
CA TYR A 11 -23.99 39.68 -12.35
C TYR A 11 -24.28 38.28 -11.79
N VAL A 12 -25.34 37.60 -12.24
CA VAL A 12 -25.69 36.26 -11.72
C VAL A 12 -24.92 35.14 -12.45
N PHE A 13 -24.42 35.37 -13.66
CA PHE A 13 -23.67 34.36 -14.43
C PHE A 13 -22.17 34.32 -14.14
N LEU A 14 -21.63 35.30 -13.39
CA LEU A 14 -20.21 35.37 -13.04
C LEU A 14 -19.86 34.77 -11.67
N LEU A 15 -20.86 34.41 -10.86
CA LEU A 15 -20.65 33.82 -9.52
C LEU A 15 -20.71 32.28 -9.49
N THR A 16 -21.17 31.61 -10.56
CA THR A 16 -21.25 30.14 -10.61
C THR A 16 -20.00 29.45 -11.16
N ASN A 17 -19.06 30.18 -11.77
CA ASN A 17 -17.83 29.61 -12.33
C ASN A 17 -16.64 29.55 -11.35
N LEU A 18 -16.81 30.03 -10.10
CA LEU A 18 -15.73 29.99 -9.09
C LEU A 18 -15.78 28.77 -8.15
N PHE A 19 -16.79 27.91 -8.26
CA PHE A 19 -16.96 26.78 -7.33
C PHE A 19 -16.53 25.41 -7.87
N LEU A 20 -15.91 25.32 -9.05
CA LEU A 20 -15.76 24.02 -9.72
C LEU A 20 -14.37 23.72 -10.28
N LYS A 21 -13.29 23.93 -9.51
CA LYS A 21 -12.00 23.24 -9.72
C LYS A 21 -11.19 23.06 -8.42
N CYS A 22 -11.84 22.57 -7.35
CA CYS A 22 -11.13 21.65 -6.46
C CYS A 22 -11.42 20.25 -6.99
N THR A 23 -10.82 19.90 -8.13
CA THR A 23 -10.59 18.49 -8.42
C THR A 23 -9.70 18.02 -7.29
N THR A 24 -10.22 17.17 -6.42
CA THR A 24 -9.41 16.29 -5.60
C THR A 24 -8.41 15.64 -6.54
N GLU A 25 -7.16 16.11 -6.55
CA GLU A 25 -6.06 15.18 -6.72
C GLU A 25 -6.35 14.12 -5.67
N ASP A 26 -6.90 12.98 -6.10
CA ASP A 26 -7.05 11.81 -5.25
C ASP A 26 -5.65 11.57 -4.72
N ALA A 27 -5.44 11.94 -3.45
CA ALA A 27 -4.17 11.85 -2.80
C ALA A 27 -3.92 10.35 -2.64
N GLN A 28 -3.26 9.76 -3.65
CA GLN A 28 -3.01 8.32 -3.71
C GLN A 28 -2.47 7.83 -2.38
N SER A 29 -3.02 6.71 -1.91
CA SER A 29 -2.56 6.13 -0.65
C SER A 29 -1.09 5.72 -0.76
N PRO A 30 -0.35 5.63 0.37
CA PRO A 30 1.02 5.13 0.35
C PRO A 30 1.16 3.77 -0.35
N GLY A 31 0.16 2.89 -0.21
CA GLY A 31 0.08 1.61 -0.92
C GLY A 31 -0.13 1.77 -2.42
N GLU A 32 -1.04 2.66 -2.85
CA GLU A 32 -1.22 2.95 -4.28
C GLU A 32 0.07 3.48 -4.90
N LYS A 33 0.75 4.43 -4.23
CA LYS A 33 2.03 4.97 -4.68
C LYS A 33 3.13 3.92 -4.76
N LEU A 34 3.12 2.93 -3.87
CA LEU A 34 4.07 1.83 -3.88
C LEU A 34 3.82 0.88 -5.05
N LEU A 35 2.55 0.50 -5.28
CA LEU A 35 2.17 -0.51 -6.27
C LEU A 35 2.03 0.02 -7.69
N SER A 36 1.79 1.32 -7.86
CA SER A 36 1.71 2.02 -9.15
C SER A 36 2.99 2.78 -9.52
N PHE A 37 4.07 2.60 -8.74
CA PHE A 37 5.32 3.31 -8.95
C PHE A 37 5.93 2.99 -10.33
N LYS A 38 6.35 4.03 -11.05
CA LYS A 38 7.09 3.92 -12.31
C LYS A 38 8.40 4.72 -12.21
N PRO A 39 9.56 4.17 -12.63
CA PRO A 39 9.76 2.84 -13.23
C PRO A 39 9.51 1.70 -12.24
N VAL A 40 9.34 0.47 -12.74
CA VAL A 40 9.21 -0.71 -11.87
C VAL A 40 10.47 -0.85 -11.02
N VAL A 41 10.29 -1.10 -9.72
CA VAL A 41 11.39 -1.21 -8.75
C VAL A 41 11.39 -2.61 -8.16
N LYS A 42 12.58 -3.22 -8.15
CA LYS A 42 12.86 -4.46 -7.44
C LYS A 42 13.37 -4.15 -6.03
N TYR A 43 12.88 -4.89 -5.05
CA TYR A 43 13.27 -4.73 -3.65
C TYR A 43 13.80 -6.04 -3.09
N LEU A 44 14.85 -5.97 -2.27
CA LEU A 44 15.45 -7.08 -1.55
C LEU A 44 14.85 -7.18 -0.14
N LEU A 45 14.40 -8.37 0.23
CA LEU A 45 14.04 -8.69 1.61
C LEU A 45 15.30 -8.68 2.48
N SER A 46 15.46 -7.62 3.27
CA SER A 46 16.66 -7.41 4.09
C SER A 46 16.49 -7.89 5.53
N LYS A 47 15.23 -7.94 6.00
CA LYS A 47 14.92 -8.45 7.33
C LYS A 47 13.59 -9.17 7.31
N GLU A 48 13.60 -10.38 7.84
CA GLU A 48 12.42 -11.21 8.03
C GLU A 48 12.33 -11.69 9.47
N SER A 49 11.10 -11.89 9.95
CA SER A 49 10.84 -12.57 11.21
C SER A 49 10.57 -14.07 11.04
N ASN A 50 10.05 -14.45 9.86
CA ASN A 50 9.70 -15.80 9.41
C ASN A 50 9.86 -15.84 7.88
N ALA A 51 9.72 -17.02 7.26
CA ALA A 51 9.67 -17.16 5.81
C ALA A 51 8.54 -16.31 5.18
N PHE A 52 8.90 -15.32 4.35
CA PHE A 52 7.93 -14.49 3.64
C PHE A 52 7.12 -15.34 2.66
N LEU A 53 5.78 -15.28 2.73
CA LEU A 53 4.86 -16.09 1.91
C LEU A 53 5.20 -17.60 1.89
N GLY A 54 5.77 -18.13 2.98
CA GLY A 54 6.16 -19.53 3.08
C GLY A 54 7.41 -19.94 2.27
N MET A 55 8.06 -18.99 1.58
CA MET A 55 9.26 -19.25 0.80
C MET A 55 10.48 -19.33 1.71
N ASN A 56 11.19 -20.47 1.63
CA ASN A 56 12.48 -20.67 2.29
C ASN A 56 13.58 -20.44 1.26
N GLY A 57 14.43 -19.43 1.46
CA GLY A 57 15.55 -19.12 0.58
C GLY A 57 16.64 -18.36 1.33
N GLU A 58 17.84 -18.32 0.77
CA GLU A 58 18.96 -17.53 1.31
C GLU A 58 18.68 -16.02 1.21
N CYS A 59 17.99 -15.62 0.14
CA CYS A 59 17.49 -14.27 -0.06
C CYS A 59 16.21 -14.31 -0.89
N SER A 60 15.41 -13.26 -0.77
CA SER A 60 14.20 -13.06 -1.57
C SER A 60 14.13 -11.65 -2.10
N THR A 61 13.59 -11.49 -3.30
CA THR A 61 13.32 -10.17 -3.89
C THR A 61 11.87 -10.09 -4.34
N ILE A 62 11.32 -8.88 -4.35
CA ILE A 62 9.98 -8.63 -4.85
C ILE A 62 10.01 -7.48 -5.86
N GLU A 63 9.32 -7.68 -6.96
CA GLU A 63 9.08 -6.69 -7.99
C GLU A 63 7.57 -6.60 -8.21
N VAL A 64 7.01 -5.40 -8.05
CA VAL A 64 5.59 -5.18 -8.34
C VAL A 64 5.49 -4.53 -9.71
N VAL A 65 4.95 -5.28 -10.66
CA VAL A 65 4.66 -4.78 -11.99
C VAL A 65 3.26 -4.17 -11.98
N SER A 66 3.23 -2.85 -12.09
CA SER A 66 1.99 -2.09 -12.18
C SER A 66 1.26 -2.41 -13.48
N GLY A 67 0.09 -3.05 -13.37
CA GLY A 67 -0.99 -2.91 -14.35
C GLY A 67 -1.70 -1.57 -14.17
N THR A 68 -2.38 -1.09 -15.21
CA THR A 68 -3.31 0.07 -15.10
C THR A 68 -4.60 -0.28 -14.38
N GLU A 69 -4.84 -1.57 -14.13
CA GLU A 69 -6.05 -2.12 -13.54
C GLU A 69 -5.68 -3.13 -12.45
N LEU A 70 -6.52 -3.23 -11.42
CA LEU A 70 -6.42 -4.26 -10.39
C LEU A 70 -6.80 -5.63 -10.95
N PRO A 71 -6.18 -6.73 -10.48
CA PRO A 71 -5.11 -6.78 -9.48
C PRO A 71 -3.74 -6.37 -10.06
N TYR A 72 -2.87 -5.81 -9.22
CA TYR A 72 -1.45 -5.67 -9.55
C TYR A 72 -0.80 -7.04 -9.66
N VAL A 73 0.34 -7.16 -10.35
CA VAL A 73 1.11 -8.40 -10.41
C VAL A 73 2.42 -8.21 -9.66
N ALA A 74 2.78 -9.15 -8.81
CA ALA A 74 4.09 -9.19 -8.18
C ALA A 74 4.85 -10.45 -8.55
N PHE A 75 6.11 -10.29 -8.91
CA PHE A 75 7.08 -11.36 -9.02
C PHE A 75 7.88 -11.41 -7.74
N VAL A 76 7.88 -12.56 -7.07
CA VAL A 76 8.68 -12.81 -5.90
C VAL A 76 9.69 -13.89 -6.23
N ASP A 77 10.96 -13.52 -6.22
CA ASP A 77 12.06 -14.44 -6.47
C ASP A 77 12.65 -14.90 -5.15
N SER A 78 12.97 -16.18 -5.04
CA SER A 78 13.73 -16.75 -3.94
C SER A 78 14.97 -17.47 -4.47
N PHE A 79 16.11 -17.27 -3.81
CA PHE A 79 17.34 -17.99 -4.13
C PHE A 79 17.49 -19.19 -3.19
N TYR A 80 17.45 -20.40 -3.74
CA TYR A 80 17.57 -21.63 -2.98
C TYR A 80 18.38 -22.66 -3.77
N SER A 81 19.26 -23.41 -3.10
CA SER A 81 20.06 -24.47 -3.72
C SER A 81 20.84 -24.02 -4.96
N SER A 82 21.40 -22.81 -4.94
CA SER A 82 22.13 -22.18 -6.07
C SER A 82 21.29 -21.86 -7.31
N GLN A 83 19.96 -21.79 -7.18
CA GLN A 83 19.06 -21.44 -8.28
C GLN A 83 18.04 -20.39 -7.82
N TRP A 84 17.62 -19.54 -8.77
CA TRP A 84 16.51 -18.62 -8.57
C TRP A 84 15.21 -19.29 -8.95
N HIS A 85 14.22 -19.13 -8.08
CA HIS A 85 12.84 -19.56 -8.30
C HIS A 85 11.93 -18.34 -8.26
N THR A 86 11.17 -18.14 -9.33
CA THR A 86 10.20 -17.03 -9.44
C THR A 86 8.79 -17.53 -9.15
N HIS A 87 8.07 -16.77 -8.35
CA HIS A 87 6.68 -17.01 -8.01
C HIS A 87 5.84 -15.78 -8.38
N THR A 88 4.72 -16.02 -9.04
CA THR A 88 3.81 -14.97 -9.50
C THR A 88 2.63 -14.82 -8.52
N TYR A 89 2.34 -13.59 -8.10
CA TYR A 89 1.22 -13.28 -7.22
C TYR A 89 0.33 -12.21 -7.82
N ALA A 90 -0.99 -12.41 -7.73
CA ALA A 90 -1.96 -11.35 -7.84
C ALA A 90 -1.96 -10.53 -6.55
N VAL A 91 -1.85 -9.21 -6.67
CA VAL A 91 -1.74 -8.29 -5.55
C VAL A 91 -2.92 -7.34 -5.56
N THR A 92 -3.67 -7.34 -4.45
CA THR A 92 -4.75 -6.38 -4.24
C THR A 92 -4.42 -5.43 -3.11
N LEU A 93 -4.91 -4.20 -3.26
CA LEU A 93 -4.80 -3.16 -2.26
C LEU A 93 -6.18 -2.86 -1.70
N SER A 94 -6.30 -2.84 -0.38
CA SER A 94 -7.47 -2.33 0.32
C SER A 94 -7.02 -1.41 1.43
N SER A 95 -7.83 -0.43 1.81
CA SER A 95 -7.54 0.47 2.92
C SER A 95 -8.59 0.30 4.00
N SER A 96 -8.16 0.21 5.26
CA SER A 96 -9.09 0.15 6.38
C SER A 96 -9.87 1.47 6.50
N THR A 97 -11.15 1.39 6.83
CA THR A 97 -11.93 2.60 7.15
C THR A 97 -11.54 3.14 8.53
N GLY A 98 -11.33 4.46 8.63
CA GLY A 98 -11.02 5.10 9.91
C GLY A 98 -10.29 6.43 9.79
N PRO A 99 -10.05 7.11 10.94
CA PRO A 99 -9.37 8.42 10.97
C PRO A 99 -7.90 8.34 10.56
N LYS A 100 -7.32 7.13 10.57
CA LYS A 100 -5.98 6.82 10.05
C LYS A 100 -6.11 5.54 9.22
N PRO A 101 -6.41 5.65 7.92
CA PRO A 101 -6.51 4.47 7.07
C PRO A 101 -5.16 3.76 7.04
N ILE A 102 -5.20 2.44 7.13
CA ILE A 102 -4.04 1.55 7.00
C ILE A 102 -4.23 0.79 5.70
N ASP A 103 -3.22 0.83 4.86
CA ASP A 103 -3.20 0.05 3.63
C ASP A 103 -2.89 -1.41 3.93
N ILE A 104 -3.68 -2.30 3.35
CA ILE A 104 -3.58 -3.75 3.45
C ILE A 104 -3.30 -4.28 2.05
N ILE A 105 -2.15 -4.91 1.89
CA ILE A 105 -1.70 -5.56 0.66
C ILE A 105 -1.96 -7.05 0.81
N THR A 106 -2.71 -7.63 -0.12
CA THR A 106 -2.99 -9.06 -0.15
C THR A 106 -2.32 -9.70 -1.34
N PHE A 107 -1.54 -10.75 -1.08
CA PHE A 107 -0.90 -11.60 -2.07
C PHE A 107 -1.73 -12.86 -2.24
N ASP A 108 -2.18 -13.10 -3.46
CA ASP A 108 -2.87 -14.32 -3.86
C ASP A 108 -2.02 -15.06 -4.88
N ALA A 109 -1.68 -16.32 -4.59
CA ALA A 109 -0.79 -17.09 -5.44
C ALA A 109 -1.45 -17.31 -6.79
N HIS A 110 -0.79 -16.87 -7.87
CA HIS A 110 -1.30 -17.09 -9.21
C HIS A 110 -0.75 -18.42 -9.73
N ASP A 111 -1.64 -19.38 -9.98
CA ASP A 111 -1.25 -20.67 -10.57
C ASP A 111 -0.96 -20.46 -12.06
N ASP A 112 0.31 -20.23 -12.39
CA ASP A 112 0.81 -20.19 -13.77
C ASP A 112 1.24 -21.58 -14.28
N GLY A 113 0.87 -22.65 -13.57
CA GLY A 113 1.27 -24.02 -13.89
C GLY A 113 2.67 -24.42 -13.40
N SER A 114 3.34 -23.57 -12.60
CA SER A 114 4.59 -23.92 -11.94
C SER A 114 4.34 -24.91 -10.77
N PRO A 115 4.99 -26.09 -10.76
CA PRO A 115 4.65 -27.19 -9.84
C PRO A 115 5.15 -27.02 -8.39
N SER A 116 5.35 -25.79 -7.89
CA SER A 116 6.11 -25.58 -6.64
C SER A 116 5.46 -24.74 -5.53
N VAL A 117 4.26 -24.19 -5.69
CA VAL A 117 3.51 -23.65 -4.52
C VAL A 117 2.08 -24.15 -4.55
N PRO A 118 1.84 -25.38 -4.10
CA PRO A 118 0.50 -25.92 -4.06
C PRO A 118 -0.30 -25.13 -3.01
N TRP A 119 -1.38 -24.46 -3.43
CA TRP A 119 -2.51 -24.00 -2.59
C TRP A 119 -2.19 -23.14 -1.35
N GLU A 120 -1.16 -22.29 -1.35
CA GLU A 120 -1.00 -21.33 -0.25
C GLU A 120 -2.19 -20.35 -0.23
N PRO A 121 -2.91 -20.22 0.91
CA PRO A 121 -4.02 -19.28 1.01
C PRO A 121 -3.50 -17.85 0.87
N ALA A 122 -4.32 -16.98 0.29
CA ALA A 122 -4.00 -15.56 0.18
C ALA A 122 -3.53 -14.98 1.52
N ARG A 123 -2.42 -14.24 1.51
CA ARG A 123 -1.81 -13.64 2.71
C ARG A 123 -1.89 -12.12 2.65
N SER A 124 -2.45 -11.52 3.71
CA SER A 124 -2.62 -10.08 3.82
C SER A 124 -1.67 -9.47 4.85
N PHE A 125 -1.03 -8.37 4.47
CA PHE A 125 -0.13 -7.60 5.32
C PHE A 125 -0.53 -6.14 5.36
N ARG A 126 -0.32 -5.50 6.52
CA ARG A 126 -0.39 -4.06 6.66
C ARG A 126 0.88 -3.43 6.14
N LEU A 127 0.72 -2.35 5.41
CA LEU A 127 1.80 -1.47 5.00
C LEU A 127 2.06 -0.47 6.14
N GLU A 128 3.15 -0.67 6.88
CA GLU A 128 3.51 0.18 8.02
C GLU A 128 4.34 1.39 7.57
N ILE A 129 5.21 1.19 6.59
CA ILE A 129 6.08 2.22 6.01
C ILE A 129 6.09 2.01 4.50
N ALA A 130 5.92 3.09 3.74
CA ALA A 130 6.11 3.09 2.30
C ALA A 130 6.91 4.31 1.88
N ASN A 131 8.11 4.06 1.37
CA ASN A 131 8.89 4.99 0.59
C ASN A 131 9.29 4.27 -0.70
N SER A 132 8.49 4.42 -1.75
CA SER A 132 8.67 3.75 -3.05
C SER A 132 10.03 4.02 -3.72
N SER A 133 10.78 5.03 -3.27
CA SER A 133 12.12 5.30 -3.78
C SER A 133 13.23 4.55 -3.02
N GLN A 134 12.95 4.00 -1.84
CA GLN A 134 13.97 3.48 -0.92
C GLN A 134 13.60 2.15 -0.26
N CYS A 135 12.44 2.05 0.39
CA CYS A 135 12.07 0.88 1.17
C CYS A 135 10.59 0.85 1.53
N PHE A 136 10.10 -0.32 1.93
CA PHE A 136 8.80 -0.47 2.56
C PHE A 136 8.81 -1.57 3.62
N VAL A 137 7.83 -1.52 4.53
CA VAL A 137 7.67 -2.48 5.62
C VAL A 137 6.28 -3.07 5.60
N LEU A 138 6.21 -4.40 5.54
CA LEU A 138 5.00 -5.18 5.69
C LEU A 138 4.94 -5.81 7.08
N ALA A 139 3.77 -5.79 7.71
CA ALA A 139 3.52 -6.45 8.98
C ALA A 139 2.24 -7.27 8.95
N SER A 140 2.21 -8.41 9.64
CA SER A 140 1.01 -9.26 9.69
C SER A 140 -0.21 -8.49 10.21
N THR A 141 -1.35 -8.62 9.54
CA THR A 141 -2.60 -7.93 9.90
C THR A 141 -3.35 -8.63 11.04
N TYR A 142 -3.58 -9.95 10.92
CA TYR A 142 -4.46 -10.71 11.81
C TYR A 142 -3.82 -11.97 12.40
N SER A 143 -2.50 -12.12 12.28
CA SER A 143 -1.81 -13.32 12.75
C SER A 143 -1.49 -13.24 14.25
N LEU A 144 -1.64 -14.39 14.93
CA LEU A 144 -1.13 -14.59 16.30
C LEU A 144 0.40 -14.54 16.33
N VAL A 145 1.04 -14.99 15.24
CA VAL A 145 2.48 -14.86 15.03
C VAL A 145 2.74 -13.52 14.37
N LYS A 146 3.43 -12.63 15.07
CA LYS A 146 3.74 -11.30 14.56
C LYS A 146 4.85 -11.38 13.53
N GLU A 147 4.48 -11.15 12.29
CA GLU A 147 5.43 -11.13 11.18
C GLU A 147 5.76 -9.69 10.78
N CYS A 148 7.01 -9.45 10.43
CA CYS A 148 7.47 -8.18 9.89
C CYS A 148 8.58 -8.37 8.87
N TYR A 149 8.45 -7.68 7.74
CA TYR A 149 9.31 -7.80 6.58
C TYR A 149 9.76 -6.41 6.13
N LEU A 150 11.08 -6.21 6.05
CA LEU A 150 11.69 -4.98 5.52
C LEU A 150 12.23 -5.26 4.12
N PHE A 151 11.73 -4.50 3.16
CA PHE A 151 12.17 -4.51 1.78
C PHE A 151 12.93 -3.23 1.47
N ASN A 152 14.19 -3.35 1.04
CA ASN A 152 14.98 -2.22 0.58
C ASN A 152 15.10 -2.27 -0.94
N LYS A 153 15.10 -1.11 -1.58
CA LYS A 153 15.29 -1.00 -3.03
C LYS A 153 16.62 -1.65 -3.40
N LEU A 154 16.56 -2.55 -4.37
CA LEU A 154 17.74 -3.18 -4.93
C LEU A 154 18.36 -2.21 -5.95
N GLU A 155 19.64 -1.90 -5.78
CA GLU A 155 20.40 -1.18 -6.81
C GLU A 155 20.69 -2.16 -7.96
N GLU A 156 20.73 -1.68 -9.20
CA GLU A 156 20.99 -2.53 -10.37
C GLU A 156 22.35 -3.23 -10.24
N GLU A 157 22.34 -4.49 -9.85
CA GLU A 157 23.54 -5.32 -9.73
C GLU A 157 23.78 -6.06 -11.05
N LYS A 158 25.04 -6.12 -11.50
CA LYS A 158 25.41 -6.70 -12.80
C LYS A 158 25.48 -8.23 -12.79
N ASP A 159 25.45 -8.85 -11.62
CA ASP A 159 25.62 -10.29 -11.45
C ASP A 159 24.42 -10.89 -10.70
N ASN A 160 23.42 -11.34 -11.45
CA ASN A 160 22.22 -11.96 -10.92
C ASN A 160 22.43 -13.43 -10.51
N ALA A 161 23.67 -13.96 -10.54
CA ALA A 161 23.91 -15.37 -10.24
C ALA A 161 23.89 -15.71 -8.74
N ARG A 162 23.83 -14.71 -7.84
CA ARG A 162 23.92 -14.89 -6.38
C ARG A 162 23.01 -13.92 -5.64
N CYS A 163 22.86 -14.15 -4.33
CA CYS A 163 22.15 -13.22 -3.45
C CYS A 163 22.79 -11.83 -3.46
N PRO A 164 22.00 -10.77 -3.71
CA PRO A 164 22.50 -9.41 -3.68
C PRO A 164 23.03 -9.00 -2.31
N THR A 165 24.00 -8.09 -2.32
CA THR A 165 24.58 -7.58 -1.07
C THR A 165 23.56 -6.68 -0.35
N GLN A 166 23.29 -6.94 0.93
CA GLN A 166 22.38 -6.10 1.71
C GLN A 166 23.05 -4.76 2.06
N THR A 167 22.42 -3.65 1.69
CA THR A 167 22.78 -2.31 2.17
C THR A 167 22.08 -2.04 3.51
N ASP A 168 22.84 -1.55 4.49
CA ASP A 168 22.32 -1.21 5.81
C ASP A 168 21.29 -0.06 5.72
N SER A 169 20.01 -0.41 5.82
CA SER A 169 18.92 0.56 5.93
C SER A 169 18.59 0.86 7.39
N ASN A 170 18.41 2.14 7.71
CA ASN A 170 17.96 2.58 9.03
C ASN A 170 16.47 2.29 9.29
N ALA A 171 15.72 1.84 8.28
CA ALA A 171 14.33 1.45 8.45
C ALA A 171 14.24 0.24 9.39
N ARG A 172 13.37 0.31 10.39
CA ARG A 172 13.16 -0.78 11.35
C ARG A 172 11.69 -1.11 11.47
N CYS A 173 11.41 -2.40 11.60
CA CYS A 173 10.13 -2.88 12.08
C CYS A 173 9.73 -2.13 13.36
N PRO A 174 8.54 -1.53 13.42
CA PRO A 174 8.08 -0.86 14.62
C PRO A 174 8.01 -1.87 15.77
N LYS A 175 8.70 -1.59 16.89
CA LYS A 175 8.77 -2.51 18.04
C LYS A 175 7.42 -2.76 18.71
N LYS A 176 6.40 -1.92 18.44
CA LYS A 176 5.03 -2.04 18.95
C LYS A 176 4.05 -1.44 17.92
N PRO A 177 2.84 -2.02 17.74
CA PRO A 177 1.75 -1.27 17.13
C PRO A 177 1.56 0.01 17.95
N SER A 178 1.47 1.16 17.27
CA SER A 178 1.34 2.48 17.89
C SER A 178 0.22 2.46 18.94
N LYS A 179 0.58 2.51 20.22
CA LYS A 179 -0.37 2.62 21.33
C LYS A 179 -1.01 4.02 21.42
N ASN A 180 -0.88 4.87 20.41
CA ASN A 180 -1.57 6.15 20.33
C ASN A 180 -3.04 5.98 19.89
N ALA A 181 -3.72 4.95 20.41
CA ALA A 181 -5.15 5.00 20.68
C ALA A 181 -5.30 5.59 22.08
N LYS A 182 -5.10 6.91 22.23
CA LYS A 182 -5.76 7.61 23.34
C LYS A 182 -7.24 7.39 23.09
N SER A 183 -7.85 6.57 23.95
CA SER A 183 -9.29 6.43 24.12
C SER A 183 -9.91 7.83 24.11
N LEU A 184 -10.45 8.23 22.96
CA LEU A 184 -11.44 9.28 22.93
C LEU A 184 -12.71 8.60 23.44
N LYS A 185 -12.91 8.64 24.75
CA LYS A 185 -14.26 8.54 25.31
C LYS A 185 -15.05 9.68 24.68
N GLN A 186 -15.69 9.42 23.54
CA GLN A 186 -16.74 10.29 23.04
C GLN A 186 -17.83 10.29 24.12
N LYS A 187 -17.87 11.37 24.90
CA LYS A 187 -19.09 11.79 25.58
C LYS A 187 -20.10 12.05 24.46
N MET A 188 -20.94 11.06 24.16
CA MET A 188 -22.18 11.30 23.44
C MET A 188 -23.05 12.17 24.32
N THR A 189 -23.02 13.48 24.07
CA THR A 189 -24.06 14.38 24.54
C THR A 189 -25.23 14.18 23.59
N PHE A 190 -26.25 13.42 24.02
CA PHE A 190 -27.54 13.38 23.34
C PHE A 190 -28.14 14.78 23.40
N VAL A 191 -28.11 15.50 22.28
CA VAL A 191 -28.95 16.68 22.09
C VAL A 191 -30.28 16.18 21.56
N TRP A 192 -31.27 16.11 22.45
CA TRP A 192 -32.65 15.81 22.13
C TRP A 192 -33.27 17.08 21.53
N LEU A 193 -33.27 17.18 20.20
CA LEU A 193 -34.07 18.19 19.50
C LEU A 193 -35.53 17.71 19.50
N GLY A 194 -36.31 18.26 20.43
CA GLY A 194 -37.77 18.13 20.42
C GLY A 194 -38.33 18.82 19.18
N PHE A 195 -38.85 18.03 18.25
CA PHE A 195 -39.78 18.50 17.25
C PHE A 195 -41.18 18.50 17.88
N ASN A 196 -41.68 19.70 18.18
CA ASN A 196 -43.11 19.96 18.26
C ASN A 196 -43.61 20.19 16.83
N LEU A 197 -44.53 19.35 16.38
CA LEU A 197 -45.56 19.65 15.37
C LEU A 197 -46.79 18.84 15.74
#